data_AF-N6YR61-F1
#
_entry.id   AF-N6YR61-F1
#
_cell.length_a   1.000
_cell.length_b   1.000
_cell.length_c   1.000
_cell.angle_alpha   90.00
_cell.angle_beta   90.00
_cell.angle_gamma   90.00
#
_symmetry.space_group_name_H-M   'P 1'
#
loop_
_entity.id
_entity.type
_entity.pdbx_description
1 polymer ?
#
loop_
_entity_poly.entity_id
_entity_poly.type
_entity_poly.pdbx_seq_one_letter_code
_entity_poly.pdbx_strand_id
1 'polypeptide(L)'
;MSPRFPLKKSLRAVLLAVSLPALAITAYTGAAVAAAPAAAQAAQQGNIIISADQAKKLAASGAKIIDLRPAKDYAAGHIPGAINLPWIKFNQREVDGVRNEFASDEVIERELAAAGLSYDDTLVIYENSALPGRAYVVFDYAGFKKVHVLDGGVGAWKEKLSTEAVTPQPSAFKLSQKKEIRVDKKFVEGKVGKAGVTIIDGRDEEAYLDGHIPGAKNLPAPKLLTAERTLKPQSALTQVLADKQINPDDEIVSYCGSGVYAANNYLALRNQGYRNVAFYDASWDEWSRDPKAGQSVAYDNYTFDVTGTQTTAGSKSGVPQFINIDELKKATDDKKAVIVDVRAPADYDWGHIPNSVNVFWDTTLNADRTLKSAAELDKIYKAAGVTPDKRVIIYARGGYQLTHTYTALSLLGYKNIDFFTGKFEGWKSK
;
A
#
# COMPACT_ATOMS: atom_id res chain seq x y z
N MET A 1 -16.13 74.65 10.59
CA MET A 1 -15.28 75.87 10.49
C MET A 1 -14.38 75.70 9.28
N SER A 2 -14.18 76.74 8.46
CA SER A 2 -13.34 76.67 7.25
C SER A 2 -12.59 78.00 7.02
N PRO A 3 -11.25 77.96 6.97
CA PRO A 3 -10.46 78.81 6.05
C PRO A 3 -9.21 78.09 5.49
N ARG A 4 -8.51 78.52 4.42
CA ARG A 4 -8.76 79.47 3.31
C ARG A 4 -7.74 79.18 2.17
N PHE A 5 -8.09 79.54 0.94
CA PHE A 5 -7.22 79.63 -0.27
C PHE A 5 -6.28 80.87 -0.21
N PRO A 6 -5.31 81.15 -1.14
CA PRO A 6 -5.22 80.84 -2.60
C PRO A 6 -3.85 80.22 -3.02
N LEU A 7 -3.24 80.29 -4.22
CA LEU A 7 -3.36 81.13 -5.44
C LEU A 7 -2.86 80.36 -6.72
N LYS A 8 -2.30 81.04 -7.74
CA LYS A 8 -1.77 80.50 -9.02
C LYS A 8 -0.58 81.33 -9.54
N LYS A 9 0.32 80.70 -10.32
CA LYS A 9 1.24 81.23 -11.39
C LYS A 9 2.15 80.06 -11.84
N SER A 10 2.76 79.97 -13.03
CA SER A 10 2.49 80.46 -14.40
C SER A 10 3.59 79.88 -15.33
N LEU A 11 3.36 79.67 -16.64
CA LEU A 11 4.30 79.03 -17.57
C LEU A 11 5.68 79.73 -17.69
N ARG A 12 6.73 78.93 -17.93
CA ARG A 12 7.67 79.09 -19.05
C ARG A 12 8.50 77.81 -19.29
N ALA A 13 8.95 77.62 -20.53
CA ALA A 13 9.78 76.49 -20.94
C ALA A 13 11.06 76.98 -21.64
N VAL A 14 12.16 76.23 -21.49
CA VAL A 14 13.41 76.37 -22.27
C VAL A 14 13.97 74.97 -22.49
N LEU A 15 14.49 74.69 -23.69
CA LEU A 15 15.16 73.43 -24.00
C LEU A 15 16.56 73.37 -23.38
N LEU A 16 16.99 72.17 -22.98
CA LEU A 16 18.38 71.77 -23.15
C LEU A 16 18.42 70.30 -23.58
N ALA A 17 19.07 70.02 -24.71
CA ALA A 17 19.26 68.67 -25.21
C ALA A 17 20.60 68.13 -24.70
N VAL A 18 20.58 66.89 -24.18
CA VAL A 18 21.80 66.09 -23.96
C VAL A 18 21.53 64.72 -24.58
N SER A 19 22.43 64.29 -25.46
CA SER A 19 22.33 63.03 -26.19
C SER A 19 22.65 61.82 -25.30
N LEU A 20 21.79 60.79 -25.36
CA LEU A 20 22.13 59.43 -24.93
C LEU A 20 22.25 58.53 -26.18
N PRO A 21 23.24 57.62 -26.22
CA PRO A 21 23.47 56.76 -27.39
C PRO A 21 22.38 55.70 -27.53
N ALA A 22 22.09 55.31 -28.77
CA ALA A 22 21.13 54.25 -29.06
C ALA A 22 21.70 52.87 -28.67
N LEU A 23 21.00 52.14 -27.81
CA LEU A 23 21.06 50.67 -27.81
C LEU A 23 19.97 50.15 -28.74
N ALA A 24 20.34 49.27 -29.67
CA ALA A 24 19.40 48.64 -30.58
C ALA A 24 18.54 47.61 -29.83
N ILE A 25 17.21 47.75 -29.89
CA ILE A 25 16.29 46.73 -29.42
C ILE A 25 16.20 45.64 -30.51
N THR A 26 17.02 44.60 -30.39
CA THR A 26 16.81 43.35 -31.14
C THR A 26 15.59 42.64 -30.57
N ALA A 27 14.48 42.70 -31.30
CA ALA A 27 13.23 42.05 -30.91
C ALA A 27 13.38 40.51 -30.96
N TYR A 28 13.77 39.91 -29.84
CA TYR A 28 13.87 38.46 -29.72
C TYR A 28 12.46 37.86 -29.60
N THR A 29 11.85 37.53 -30.74
CA THR A 29 10.56 36.82 -30.81
C THR A 29 10.73 35.35 -30.43
N GLY A 30 11.17 35.10 -29.20
CA GLY A 30 11.15 33.79 -28.58
C GLY A 30 9.70 33.37 -28.38
N ALA A 31 9.16 32.61 -29.32
CA ALA A 31 7.86 31.99 -29.17
C ALA A 31 7.92 31.05 -27.96
N ALA A 32 7.32 31.47 -26.84
CA ALA A 32 7.19 30.64 -25.66
C ALA A 32 6.28 29.46 -26.02
N VAL A 33 6.89 28.32 -26.35
CA VAL A 33 6.19 27.04 -26.50
C VAL A 33 5.70 26.67 -25.11
N ALA A 34 4.48 27.12 -24.77
CA ALA A 34 3.82 26.73 -23.55
C ALA A 34 3.74 25.20 -23.52
N ALA A 35 4.39 24.59 -22.53
CA ALA A 35 4.31 23.16 -22.34
C ALA A 35 2.82 22.79 -22.19
N ALA A 36 2.33 21.89 -23.04
CA ALA A 36 0.97 21.42 -22.94
C ALA A 36 0.77 20.79 -21.55
N PRO A 37 -0.36 21.02 -20.86
CA PRO A 37 -0.59 20.44 -19.54
C PRO A 37 -0.47 18.91 -19.63
N ALA A 38 0.09 18.26 -18.60
CA ALA A 38 0.49 16.85 -18.66
C ALA A 38 -0.63 15.90 -19.15
N ALA A 39 -1.90 16.22 -18.88
CA ALA A 39 -3.07 15.51 -19.41
C ALA A 39 -3.16 15.46 -20.95
N ALA A 40 -2.73 16.52 -21.65
CA ALA A 40 -2.69 16.55 -23.12
C ALA A 40 -1.54 15.72 -23.70
N GLN A 41 -0.41 15.63 -22.99
CA GLN A 41 0.69 14.72 -23.34
C GLN A 41 0.43 13.27 -22.92
N ALA A 42 -0.41 13.02 -21.91
CA ALA A 42 -0.92 11.69 -21.59
C ALA A 42 -1.68 11.10 -22.80
N ALA A 43 -2.52 11.90 -23.47
CA ALA A 43 -3.30 11.48 -24.63
C ALA A 43 -2.47 11.09 -25.88
N GLN A 44 -1.18 11.42 -25.96
CA GLN A 44 -0.30 11.02 -27.08
C GLN A 44 0.27 9.59 -26.94
N GLN A 45 0.22 8.99 -25.76
CA GLN A 45 0.42 7.55 -25.60
C GLN A 45 -0.94 6.90 -25.37
N GLY A 46 -1.44 6.16 -26.35
CA GLY A 46 -2.75 5.50 -26.27
C GLY A 46 -2.89 4.63 -25.01
N ASN A 47 -4.08 4.64 -24.42
CA ASN A 47 -4.38 4.07 -23.11
C ASN A 47 -3.76 2.67 -22.90
N ILE A 48 -3.30 2.43 -21.67
CA ILE A 48 -2.84 1.10 -21.25
C ILE A 48 -4.06 0.18 -21.12
N ILE A 49 -5.12 0.64 -20.46
CA ILE A 49 -6.39 -0.10 -20.34
C ILE A 49 -7.27 0.25 -21.55
N ILE A 50 -7.66 -0.77 -22.31
CA ILE A 50 -8.31 -0.65 -23.62
C ILE A 50 -9.61 -1.44 -23.70
N SER A 51 -10.55 -0.99 -24.54
CA SER A 51 -11.83 -1.68 -24.73
C SER A 51 -11.68 -3.00 -25.48
N ALA A 52 -12.69 -3.88 -25.37
CA ALA A 52 -12.73 -5.14 -26.10
C ALA A 52 -12.56 -4.97 -27.63
N ASP A 53 -13.09 -3.90 -28.23
CA ASP A 53 -12.95 -3.67 -29.68
C ASP A 53 -11.57 -3.12 -30.07
N GLN A 54 -10.88 -2.43 -29.16
CA GLN A 54 -9.45 -2.10 -29.34
C GLN A 54 -8.60 -3.38 -29.22
N ALA A 55 -8.89 -4.26 -28.26
CA ALA A 55 -8.23 -5.55 -28.10
C ALA A 55 -8.42 -6.45 -29.35
N LYS A 56 -9.63 -6.55 -29.89
CA LYS A 56 -9.92 -7.25 -31.17
C LYS A 56 -9.08 -6.70 -32.33
N LYS A 57 -8.98 -5.37 -32.47
CA LYS A 57 -8.18 -4.72 -33.52
C LYS A 57 -6.68 -5.01 -33.38
N LEU A 58 -6.15 -4.98 -32.15
CA LEU A 58 -4.76 -5.36 -31.89
C LEU A 58 -4.51 -6.85 -32.16
N ALA A 59 -5.42 -7.74 -31.75
CA ALA A 59 -5.34 -9.18 -32.04
C ALA A 59 -5.29 -9.45 -33.55
N ALA A 60 -6.20 -8.84 -34.32
CA ALA A 60 -6.22 -8.90 -35.78
C ALA A 60 -4.98 -8.27 -36.45
N SER A 61 -4.24 -7.43 -35.73
CA SER A 61 -2.97 -6.82 -36.16
C SER A 61 -1.73 -7.60 -35.67
N GLY A 62 -1.90 -8.81 -35.14
CA GLY A 62 -0.79 -9.67 -34.70
C GLY A 62 -0.30 -9.44 -33.26
N ALA A 63 -1.06 -8.76 -32.40
CA ALA A 63 -0.72 -8.65 -30.99
C ALA A 63 -0.87 -10.01 -30.27
N LYS A 64 0.10 -10.36 -29.41
CA LYS A 64 0.03 -11.57 -28.59
C LYS A 64 -0.95 -11.37 -27.45
N ILE A 65 -1.93 -12.27 -27.34
CA ILE A 65 -2.92 -12.23 -26.27
C ILE A 65 -2.44 -13.09 -25.12
N ILE A 66 -2.41 -12.56 -23.90
CA ILE A 66 -1.85 -13.23 -22.72
C ILE A 66 -2.94 -13.40 -21.66
N ASP A 67 -3.29 -14.67 -21.36
CA ASP A 67 -4.23 -15.00 -20.30
C ASP A 67 -3.49 -15.22 -18.98
N LEU A 68 -3.73 -14.32 -18.03
CA LEU A 68 -3.08 -14.27 -16.72
C LEU A 68 -3.82 -15.07 -15.64
N ARG A 69 -4.96 -15.69 -15.97
CA ARG A 69 -5.75 -16.52 -15.06
C ARG A 69 -5.08 -17.87 -14.81
N PRO A 70 -5.44 -18.60 -13.73
CA PRO A 70 -5.01 -19.98 -13.51
C PRO A 70 -5.27 -20.88 -14.71
N ALA A 71 -4.40 -21.87 -14.95
CA ALA A 71 -4.50 -22.78 -16.10
C ALA A 71 -5.85 -23.53 -16.19
N LYS A 72 -6.52 -23.76 -15.05
CA LYS A 72 -7.89 -24.31 -14.99
C LYS A 72 -8.91 -23.40 -15.70
N ASP A 73 -8.84 -22.10 -15.46
CA ASP A 73 -9.81 -21.13 -15.97
C ASP A 73 -9.54 -20.80 -17.44
N TYR A 74 -8.27 -20.88 -17.85
CA TYR A 74 -7.84 -20.89 -19.25
C TYR A 74 -8.38 -22.11 -20.01
N ALA A 75 -8.20 -23.32 -19.47
CA ALA A 75 -8.67 -24.56 -20.07
C ALA A 75 -10.21 -24.65 -20.14
N ALA A 76 -10.92 -24.03 -19.21
CA ALA A 76 -12.38 -23.90 -19.23
C ALA A 76 -12.91 -22.96 -20.32
N GLY A 77 -12.08 -22.03 -20.82
CA GLY A 77 -12.40 -21.14 -21.93
C GLY A 77 -11.58 -19.85 -21.90
N HIS A 78 -10.90 -19.52 -22.98
CA HIS A 78 -9.98 -18.38 -23.12
C HIS A 78 -10.17 -17.65 -24.46
N ILE A 79 -9.64 -16.42 -24.59
CA ILE A 79 -9.67 -15.66 -25.85
C ILE A 79 -8.88 -16.44 -26.93
N PRO A 80 -9.42 -16.73 -28.12
CA PRO A 80 -8.75 -17.55 -29.13
C PRO A 80 -7.32 -17.10 -29.44
N GLY A 81 -6.38 -18.05 -29.43
CA GLY A 81 -4.94 -17.78 -29.64
C GLY A 81 -4.19 -17.23 -28.42
N ALA A 82 -4.84 -17.09 -27.25
CA ALA A 82 -4.17 -16.62 -26.05
C ALA A 82 -3.17 -17.64 -25.47
N ILE A 83 -2.02 -17.13 -25.04
CA ILE A 83 -0.98 -17.89 -24.31
C ILE A 83 -1.30 -17.80 -22.81
N ASN A 84 -1.36 -18.93 -22.10
CA ASN A 84 -1.56 -18.89 -20.65
C ASN A 84 -0.24 -18.62 -19.92
N LEU A 85 -0.21 -17.51 -19.19
CA LEU A 85 0.92 -17.07 -18.39
C LEU A 85 0.41 -16.59 -17.01
N PRO A 86 -0.07 -17.51 -16.13
CA PRO A 86 -0.70 -17.14 -14.88
C PRO A 86 0.19 -16.22 -14.04
N TRP A 87 -0.34 -15.08 -13.57
CA TRP A 87 0.48 -14.04 -12.92
C TRP A 87 1.26 -14.55 -11.69
N ILE A 88 0.74 -15.57 -11.01
CA ILE A 88 1.37 -16.23 -9.87
C ILE A 88 2.75 -16.84 -10.20
N LYS A 89 3.04 -17.14 -11.47
CA LYS A 89 4.37 -17.59 -11.94
C LYS A 89 5.49 -16.58 -11.69
N PHE A 90 5.16 -15.29 -11.65
CA PHE A 90 6.11 -14.22 -11.40
C PHE A 90 6.31 -13.92 -9.92
N ASN A 91 5.60 -14.62 -9.02
CA ASN A 91 5.58 -14.33 -7.60
C ASN A 91 6.14 -15.51 -6.78
N GLN A 92 6.71 -15.18 -5.62
CA GLN A 92 6.93 -16.13 -4.53
C GLN A 92 5.72 -16.09 -3.60
N ARG A 93 5.38 -17.22 -2.97
CA ARG A 93 4.22 -17.28 -2.06
C ARG A 93 4.48 -16.46 -0.80
N GLU A 94 5.59 -16.72 -0.15
CA GLU A 94 6.05 -16.03 1.06
C GLU A 94 7.56 -16.22 1.21
N VAL A 95 8.29 -15.17 1.61
CA VAL A 95 9.72 -15.19 1.97
C VAL A 95 9.88 -14.34 3.23
N ASP A 96 10.44 -14.90 4.31
CA ASP A 96 10.64 -14.21 5.60
C ASP A 96 9.40 -13.41 6.10
N GLY A 97 8.21 -14.00 5.88
CA GLY A 97 6.91 -13.42 6.22
C GLY A 97 6.40 -12.35 5.26
N VAL A 98 7.13 -11.97 4.20
CA VAL A 98 6.65 -11.10 3.11
C VAL A 98 5.88 -11.96 2.12
N ARG A 99 4.58 -11.71 1.95
CA ARG A 99 3.76 -12.50 1.03
C ARG A 99 3.81 -11.92 -0.39
N ASN A 100 3.56 -12.77 -1.38
CA ASN A 100 3.32 -12.38 -2.79
C ASN A 100 4.42 -11.53 -3.45
N GLU A 101 5.66 -11.49 -2.97
CA GLU A 101 6.75 -10.76 -3.62
C GLU A 101 6.98 -11.24 -5.05
N PHE A 102 7.57 -10.41 -5.91
CA PHE A 102 8.08 -10.90 -7.19
C PHE A 102 9.24 -11.88 -6.96
N ALA A 103 9.23 -12.94 -7.77
CA ALA A 103 10.35 -13.86 -7.91
C ALA A 103 11.58 -13.16 -8.52
N SER A 104 12.71 -13.87 -8.52
CA SER A 104 13.97 -13.32 -9.00
C SER A 104 13.95 -13.03 -10.51
N ASP A 105 14.90 -12.21 -10.94
CA ASP A 105 15.05 -11.79 -12.34
C ASP A 105 15.21 -13.01 -13.28
N GLU A 106 15.85 -14.10 -12.84
CA GLU A 106 16.01 -15.35 -13.60
C GLU A 106 14.68 -16.12 -13.74
N VAL A 107 13.80 -16.04 -12.73
CA VAL A 107 12.45 -16.62 -12.81
C VAL A 107 11.59 -15.82 -13.78
N ILE A 108 11.62 -14.49 -13.67
CA ILE A 108 10.89 -13.59 -14.56
C ILE A 108 11.36 -13.78 -16.01
N GLU A 109 12.67 -13.81 -16.26
CA GLU A 109 13.25 -14.09 -17.57
C GLU A 109 12.79 -15.44 -18.12
N ARG A 110 12.88 -16.51 -17.33
CA ARG A 110 12.50 -17.87 -17.74
C ARG A 110 11.02 -17.95 -18.16
N GLU A 111 10.11 -17.36 -17.39
CA GLU A 111 8.68 -17.46 -17.69
C GLU A 111 8.27 -16.59 -18.89
N LEU A 112 8.92 -15.42 -19.09
CA LEU A 112 8.74 -14.60 -20.29
C LEU A 112 9.33 -15.26 -21.55
N ALA A 113 10.49 -15.92 -21.42
CA ALA A 113 11.10 -16.72 -22.48
C ALA A 113 10.25 -17.94 -22.85
N ALA A 114 9.76 -18.68 -21.86
CA ALA A 114 8.89 -19.85 -22.06
C ALA A 114 7.54 -19.48 -22.71
N ALA A 115 7.03 -18.27 -22.45
CA ALA A 115 5.87 -17.72 -23.14
C ALA A 115 6.15 -17.22 -24.57
N GLY A 116 7.40 -17.32 -25.06
CA GLY A 116 7.77 -16.96 -26.42
C GLY A 116 7.77 -15.45 -26.70
N LEU A 117 8.03 -14.62 -25.69
CA LEU A 117 7.90 -13.17 -25.78
C LEU A 117 9.18 -12.46 -26.24
N SER A 118 9.03 -11.26 -26.79
CA SER A 118 10.09 -10.36 -27.26
C SER A 118 9.71 -8.89 -27.02
N TYR A 119 10.70 -8.01 -26.86
CA TYR A 119 10.46 -6.58 -26.66
C TYR A 119 9.74 -5.88 -27.82
N ASP A 120 9.79 -6.46 -29.02
CA ASP A 120 9.08 -5.97 -30.20
C ASP A 120 7.62 -6.43 -30.28
N ASP A 121 7.16 -7.29 -29.36
CA ASP A 121 5.76 -7.70 -29.31
C ASP A 121 4.83 -6.54 -28.95
N THR A 122 3.63 -6.54 -29.52
CA THR A 122 2.48 -5.84 -28.94
C THR A 122 1.71 -6.86 -28.10
N LEU A 123 1.50 -6.57 -26.81
CA LEU A 123 0.81 -7.47 -25.88
C LEU A 123 -0.59 -6.93 -25.54
N VAL A 124 -1.58 -7.83 -25.52
CA VAL A 124 -2.88 -7.59 -24.88
C VAL A 124 -3.04 -8.60 -23.75
N ILE A 125 -2.88 -8.14 -22.52
CA ILE A 125 -2.92 -8.99 -21.32
C ILE A 125 -4.31 -8.89 -20.68
N TYR A 126 -4.82 -10.00 -20.14
CA TYR A 126 -6.11 -10.01 -19.47
C TYR A 126 -6.16 -10.99 -18.29
N GLU A 127 -7.06 -10.70 -17.36
CA GLU A 127 -7.39 -11.58 -16.23
C GLU A 127 -8.91 -11.53 -16.02
N ASN A 128 -9.40 -11.52 -14.77
CA ASN A 128 -10.83 -11.40 -14.46
C ASN A 128 -11.27 -9.93 -14.20
N SER A 129 -10.44 -8.92 -14.52
CA SER A 129 -10.78 -7.50 -14.35
C SER A 129 -9.88 -6.60 -15.20
N ALA A 130 -10.17 -5.29 -15.21
CA ALA A 130 -9.32 -4.25 -15.79
C ALA A 130 -7.99 -4.00 -15.07
N LEU A 131 -7.76 -4.59 -13.90
CA LEU A 131 -6.55 -4.36 -13.09
C LEU A 131 -5.79 -5.68 -12.76
N PRO A 132 -5.15 -6.32 -13.75
CA PRO A 132 -4.18 -7.40 -13.55
C PRO A 132 -2.80 -6.85 -13.15
N GLY A 133 -2.76 -6.03 -12.10
CA GLY A 133 -1.62 -5.14 -11.81
C GLY A 133 -0.30 -5.87 -11.62
N ARG A 134 -0.26 -7.00 -10.90
CA ARG A 134 0.98 -7.79 -10.69
C ARG A 134 1.67 -8.11 -12.01
N ALA A 135 0.94 -8.62 -13.00
CA ALA A 135 1.51 -8.95 -14.31
C ALA A 135 1.89 -7.70 -15.10
N TYR A 136 1.06 -6.64 -15.07
CA TYR A 136 1.41 -5.38 -15.75
C TYR A 136 2.73 -4.80 -15.24
N VAL A 137 2.94 -4.79 -13.91
CA VAL A 137 4.19 -4.33 -13.30
C VAL A 137 5.36 -5.19 -13.76
N VAL A 138 5.22 -6.52 -13.91
CA VAL A 138 6.30 -7.37 -14.47
C VAL A 138 6.66 -6.97 -15.90
N PHE A 139 5.69 -6.76 -16.79
CA PHE A 139 5.98 -6.35 -18.17
C PHE A 139 6.58 -4.95 -18.25
N ASP A 140 6.10 -4.00 -17.44
CA ASP A 140 6.66 -2.65 -17.39
C ASP A 140 8.08 -2.67 -16.79
N TYR A 141 8.30 -3.38 -15.68
CA TYR A 141 9.61 -3.64 -15.05
C TYR A 141 10.59 -4.25 -16.03
N ALA A 142 10.18 -5.28 -16.76
CA ALA A 142 11.04 -6.02 -17.68
C ALA A 142 11.47 -5.19 -18.90
N GLY A 143 10.76 -4.10 -19.21
CA GLY A 143 11.11 -3.16 -20.28
C GLY A 143 10.15 -3.10 -21.47
N PHE A 144 9.04 -3.85 -21.46
CA PHE A 144 8.08 -3.85 -22.56
C PHE A 144 7.45 -2.45 -22.73
N LYS A 145 7.17 -2.08 -24.00
CA LYS A 145 6.75 -0.72 -24.40
C LYS A 145 5.33 -0.67 -24.97
N LYS A 146 4.78 -1.81 -25.41
CA LYS A 146 3.49 -1.95 -26.10
C LYS A 146 2.59 -2.94 -25.34
N VAL A 147 2.31 -2.63 -24.08
CA VAL A 147 1.54 -3.49 -23.17
C VAL A 147 0.17 -2.86 -22.94
N HIS A 148 -0.88 -3.53 -23.39
CA HIS A 148 -2.26 -3.12 -23.19
C HIS A 148 -3.00 -4.15 -22.32
N VAL A 149 -4.01 -3.68 -21.60
CA VAL A 149 -4.84 -4.45 -20.67
C VAL A 149 -6.28 -4.43 -21.17
N LEU A 150 -6.92 -5.60 -21.28
CA LEU A 150 -8.35 -5.68 -21.62
C LEU A 150 -9.20 -5.17 -20.45
N ASP A 151 -9.91 -4.06 -20.64
CA ASP A 151 -10.86 -3.50 -19.69
C ASP A 151 -12.00 -4.50 -19.41
N GLY A 152 -12.24 -4.82 -18.13
CA GLY A 152 -13.16 -5.88 -17.70
C GLY A 152 -12.64 -7.32 -17.86
N GLY A 153 -11.42 -7.50 -18.39
CA GLY A 153 -10.79 -8.80 -18.57
C GLY A 153 -11.59 -9.76 -19.46
N VAL A 154 -11.49 -11.07 -19.21
CA VAL A 154 -12.21 -12.10 -19.99
C VAL A 154 -13.72 -11.89 -20.00
N GLY A 155 -14.30 -11.30 -18.95
CA GLY A 155 -15.73 -11.00 -18.85
C GLY A 155 -16.22 -9.94 -19.85
N ALA A 156 -15.34 -9.09 -20.37
CA ALA A 156 -15.66 -8.12 -21.42
C ALA A 156 -15.60 -8.72 -22.84
N TRP A 157 -14.95 -9.87 -23.02
CA TRP A 157 -14.87 -10.54 -24.32
C TRP A 157 -16.20 -11.26 -24.63
N LYS A 158 -16.97 -10.72 -25.57
CA LYS A 158 -18.31 -11.24 -25.94
C LYS A 158 -18.31 -12.20 -27.13
N GLU A 159 -17.17 -12.38 -27.80
CA GLU A 159 -17.03 -13.37 -28.87
C GLU A 159 -16.85 -14.78 -28.29
N LYS A 160 -16.99 -15.81 -29.12
CA LYS A 160 -16.75 -17.20 -28.72
C LYS A 160 -15.32 -17.38 -28.15
N LEU A 161 -15.23 -17.97 -26.96
CA LEU A 161 -13.97 -18.42 -26.35
C LEU A 161 -13.50 -19.74 -26.97
N SER A 162 -12.19 -19.96 -27.01
CA SER A 162 -11.57 -21.24 -27.35
C SER A 162 -11.27 -22.08 -26.11
N THR A 163 -11.14 -23.39 -26.30
CA THR A 163 -10.57 -24.35 -25.35
C THR A 163 -9.34 -25.07 -25.92
N GLU A 164 -8.90 -24.68 -27.12
CA GLU A 164 -7.72 -25.24 -27.80
C GLU A 164 -6.43 -24.73 -27.13
N ALA A 165 -5.63 -25.63 -26.55
CA ALA A 165 -4.43 -25.23 -25.83
C ALA A 165 -3.35 -24.66 -26.76
N VAL A 166 -2.91 -23.43 -26.49
CA VAL A 166 -1.79 -22.79 -27.21
C VAL A 166 -0.47 -23.17 -26.55
N THR A 167 0.37 -23.92 -27.26
CA THR A 167 1.76 -24.19 -26.87
C THR A 167 2.67 -23.10 -27.45
N PRO A 168 3.14 -22.12 -26.67
CA PRO A 168 4.11 -21.14 -27.16
C PRO A 168 5.44 -21.82 -27.51
N GLN A 169 6.13 -21.30 -28.54
CA GLN A 169 7.52 -21.66 -28.81
C GLN A 169 8.43 -20.76 -27.97
N PRO A 170 9.32 -21.32 -27.11
CA PRO A 170 10.19 -20.50 -26.28
C PRO A 170 11.10 -19.57 -27.10
N SER A 171 11.26 -18.34 -26.63
CA SER A 171 12.11 -17.33 -27.24
C SER A 171 13.46 -17.22 -26.54
N ALA A 172 14.44 -16.59 -27.20
CA ALA A 172 15.72 -16.22 -26.60
C ALA A 172 15.61 -14.92 -25.77
N PHE A 173 14.50 -14.71 -25.06
CA PHE A 173 14.28 -13.49 -24.26
C PHE A 173 15.35 -13.32 -23.18
N LYS A 174 15.80 -12.08 -22.98
CA LYS A 174 16.76 -11.70 -21.94
C LYS A 174 16.35 -10.41 -21.24
N LEU A 175 16.31 -10.45 -19.91
CA LEU A 175 15.83 -9.36 -19.05
C LEU A 175 16.86 -8.22 -19.00
N SER A 176 16.86 -7.41 -20.06
CA SER A 176 17.96 -6.49 -20.42
C SER A 176 17.54 -5.02 -20.52
N GLN A 177 16.23 -4.75 -20.56
CA GLN A 177 15.65 -3.39 -20.57
C GLN A 177 14.93 -3.07 -19.25
N LYS A 178 15.46 -3.57 -18.12
CA LYS A 178 14.88 -3.39 -16.78
C LYS A 178 14.68 -1.91 -16.44
N LYS A 179 13.54 -1.60 -15.80
CA LYS A 179 13.22 -0.27 -15.26
C LYS A 179 13.28 -0.29 -13.73
N GLU A 180 13.89 0.74 -13.15
CA GLU A 180 13.99 0.96 -11.70
C GLU A 180 12.66 1.47 -11.11
N ILE A 181 11.60 0.65 -11.23
CA ILE A 181 10.25 0.93 -10.73
C ILE A 181 9.89 0.14 -9.46
N ARG A 182 10.58 -0.98 -9.19
CA ARG A 182 10.45 -1.77 -7.95
C ARG A 182 11.43 -1.19 -6.93
N VAL A 183 10.93 -0.71 -5.80
CA VAL A 183 11.74 -0.01 -4.78
C VAL A 183 11.76 -0.77 -3.45
N ASP A 184 12.84 -0.58 -2.69
CA ASP A 184 13.05 -1.18 -1.36
C ASP A 184 12.51 -0.29 -0.23
N LYS A 185 12.44 -0.83 1.00
CA LYS A 185 12.02 -0.09 2.19
C LYS A 185 12.86 1.16 2.44
N LYS A 186 14.17 1.10 2.20
CA LYS A 186 15.13 2.21 2.38
C LYS A 186 14.83 3.40 1.47
N PHE A 187 14.41 3.14 0.22
CA PHE A 187 13.89 4.17 -0.67
C PHE A 187 12.65 4.81 -0.05
N VAL A 188 11.67 4.03 0.41
CA VAL A 188 10.42 4.56 0.99
C VAL A 188 10.69 5.39 2.26
N GLU A 189 11.56 4.94 3.16
CA GLU A 189 12.03 5.70 4.33
C GLU A 189 12.60 7.07 3.93
N GLY A 190 13.39 7.13 2.86
CA GLY A 190 13.93 8.39 2.32
C GLY A 190 12.88 9.34 1.73
N LYS A 191 11.66 8.86 1.50
CA LYS A 191 10.54 9.57 0.85
C LYS A 191 9.44 10.00 1.85
N VAL A 192 9.36 9.40 3.03
CA VAL A 192 8.40 9.80 4.09
C VAL A 192 8.53 11.30 4.41
N GLY A 193 7.41 12.01 4.40
CA GLY A 193 7.32 13.43 4.74
C GLY A 193 8.04 14.41 3.78
N LYS A 194 8.46 13.96 2.59
CA LYS A 194 9.09 14.85 1.59
C LYS A 194 8.02 15.62 0.79
N ALA A 195 8.30 16.88 0.49
CA ALA A 195 7.49 17.67 -0.45
C ALA A 195 7.67 17.14 -1.88
N GLY A 196 6.58 17.15 -2.68
CA GLY A 196 6.58 16.58 -4.04
C GLY A 196 6.58 15.04 -4.07
N VAL A 197 6.28 14.38 -2.94
CA VAL A 197 6.11 12.94 -2.83
C VAL A 197 4.71 12.63 -2.31
N THR A 198 4.04 11.65 -2.91
CA THR A 198 2.78 11.09 -2.43
C THR A 198 2.91 9.58 -2.26
N ILE A 199 2.89 9.11 -1.00
CA ILE A 199 2.82 7.67 -0.69
C ILE A 199 1.34 7.25 -0.70
N ILE A 200 1.02 6.11 -1.31
CA ILE A 200 -0.35 5.62 -1.50
C ILE A 200 -0.51 4.20 -0.96
N ASP A 201 -1.52 4.01 -0.11
CA ASP A 201 -1.92 2.71 0.43
C ASP A 201 -3.12 2.14 -0.34
N GLY A 202 -2.91 0.99 -0.99
CA GLY A 202 -3.91 0.28 -1.79
C GLY A 202 -4.87 -0.63 -1.01
N ARG A 203 -4.71 -0.76 0.31
CA ARG A 203 -5.61 -1.54 1.18
C ARG A 203 -7.00 -0.93 1.27
N ASP A 204 -7.94 -1.68 1.84
CA ASP A 204 -9.21 -1.15 2.35
C ASP A 204 -9.00 -0.04 3.42
N GLU A 205 -10.10 0.54 3.88
CA GLU A 205 -10.07 1.70 4.76
C GLU A 205 -9.71 1.26 6.19
N GLU A 206 -10.22 0.09 6.57
CA GLU A 206 -10.06 -0.56 7.85
C GLU A 206 -8.60 -0.94 8.14
N ALA A 207 -7.94 -1.65 7.23
CA ALA A 207 -6.53 -2.01 7.42
C ALA A 207 -5.57 -0.80 7.31
N TYR A 208 -5.99 0.29 6.66
CA TYR A 208 -5.25 1.56 6.69
C TYR A 208 -5.39 2.27 8.06
N LEU A 209 -6.58 2.28 8.66
CA LEU A 209 -6.81 2.87 9.99
C LEU A 209 -6.09 2.10 11.11
N ASP A 210 -5.98 0.78 10.98
CA ASP A 210 -5.22 -0.13 11.89
C ASP A 210 -3.71 0.17 11.90
N GLY A 211 -3.17 0.68 10.79
CA GLY A 211 -1.81 1.20 10.72
C GLY A 211 -1.33 1.37 9.29
N HIS A 212 -0.72 2.52 8.97
CA HIS A 212 -0.20 2.87 7.65
C HIS A 212 1.17 3.59 7.74
N ILE A 213 1.87 3.67 6.61
CA ILE A 213 3.13 4.42 6.46
C ILE A 213 2.85 5.91 6.74
N PRO A 214 3.64 6.61 7.58
CA PRO A 214 3.34 7.98 7.98
C PRO A 214 3.13 8.95 6.81
N GLY A 215 1.97 9.61 6.78
CA GLY A 215 1.58 10.54 5.71
C GLY A 215 1.10 9.90 4.40
N ALA A 216 0.96 8.57 4.33
CA ALA A 216 0.37 7.90 3.18
C ALA A 216 -1.12 8.23 3.00
N LYS A 217 -1.61 8.17 1.75
CA LYS A 217 -2.99 8.41 1.36
C LYS A 217 -3.68 7.09 1.00
N ASN A 218 -4.77 6.75 1.68
CA ASN A 218 -5.56 5.55 1.36
C ASN A 218 -6.28 5.69 -0.01
N LEU A 219 -6.03 4.75 -0.93
CA LEU A 219 -6.66 4.66 -2.24
C LEU A 219 -7.00 3.18 -2.54
N PRO A 220 -8.06 2.61 -1.95
CA PRO A 220 -8.32 1.18 -2.01
C PRO A 220 -8.48 0.70 -3.45
N ALA A 221 -7.61 -0.20 -3.93
CA ALA A 221 -7.61 -0.59 -5.34
C ALA A 221 -8.97 -1.13 -5.84
N PRO A 222 -9.77 -1.89 -5.05
CA PRO A 222 -11.13 -2.27 -5.45
C PRO A 222 -12.08 -1.08 -5.71
N LYS A 223 -11.90 0.05 -5.01
CA LYS A 223 -12.71 1.27 -5.22
C LYS A 223 -12.38 1.98 -6.55
N LEU A 224 -11.43 1.50 -7.35
CA LEU A 224 -11.09 2.00 -8.70
C LEU A 224 -11.86 1.31 -9.85
N LEU A 225 -12.51 0.17 -9.58
CA LEU A 225 -13.31 -0.59 -10.55
C LEU A 225 -14.81 -0.26 -10.44
N THR A 226 -15.58 -0.60 -11.48
CA THR A 226 -17.04 -0.72 -11.41
C THR A 226 -17.46 -2.10 -10.87
N ALA A 227 -18.76 -2.33 -10.66
CA ALA A 227 -19.28 -3.64 -10.26
C ALA A 227 -19.04 -4.71 -11.34
N GLU A 228 -19.02 -4.30 -12.61
CA GLU A 228 -18.73 -5.09 -13.80
C GLU A 228 -17.22 -5.39 -13.98
N ARG A 229 -16.38 -4.91 -13.04
CA ARG A 229 -14.93 -5.13 -12.98
C ARG A 229 -14.14 -4.48 -14.13
N THR A 230 -14.78 -3.56 -14.86
CA THR A 230 -14.11 -2.57 -15.73
C THR A 230 -13.53 -1.43 -14.89
N LEU A 231 -12.62 -0.65 -15.46
CA LEU A 231 -12.09 0.55 -14.83
C LEU A 231 -13.19 1.63 -14.72
N LYS A 232 -13.18 2.42 -13.64
CA LYS A 232 -14.03 3.62 -13.56
C LYS A 232 -13.65 4.65 -14.65
N PRO A 233 -14.60 5.47 -15.15
CA PRO A 233 -14.32 6.51 -16.13
C PRO A 233 -13.23 7.50 -15.67
N GLN A 234 -12.45 8.00 -16.63
CA GLN A 234 -11.34 8.94 -16.42
C GLN A 234 -11.70 10.12 -15.51
N SER A 235 -12.89 10.72 -15.67
CA SER A 235 -13.36 11.84 -14.86
C SER A 235 -13.59 11.46 -13.39
N ALA A 236 -14.17 10.29 -13.13
CA ALA A 236 -14.40 9.79 -11.78
C ALA A 236 -13.09 9.41 -11.07
N LEU A 237 -12.12 8.84 -11.81
CA LEU A 237 -10.78 8.57 -11.27
C LEU A 237 -10.00 9.87 -11.01
N THR A 238 -10.06 10.83 -11.93
CA THR A 238 -9.45 12.16 -11.77
C THR A 238 -9.98 12.86 -10.52
N GLN A 239 -11.30 12.81 -10.29
CA GLN A 239 -11.92 13.37 -9.08
C GLN A 239 -11.42 12.66 -7.80
N VAL A 240 -11.46 11.32 -7.75
CA VAL A 240 -11.02 10.55 -6.57
C VAL A 240 -9.54 10.79 -6.23
N LEU A 241 -8.69 11.03 -7.22
CA LEU A 241 -7.28 11.38 -7.01
C LEU A 241 -7.13 12.83 -6.52
N ALA A 242 -7.87 13.79 -7.09
CA ALA A 242 -7.89 15.18 -6.67
C ALA A 242 -8.43 15.38 -5.24
N ASP A 243 -9.53 14.71 -4.88
CA ASP A 243 -10.12 14.72 -3.53
C ASP A 243 -9.12 14.23 -2.46
N LYS A 244 -8.23 13.32 -2.87
CA LYS A 244 -7.15 12.76 -2.03
C LYS A 244 -5.82 13.52 -2.16
N GLN A 245 -5.80 14.64 -2.90
CA GLN A 245 -4.62 15.47 -3.16
C GLN A 245 -3.44 14.67 -3.74
N ILE A 246 -3.72 13.67 -4.58
CA ILE A 246 -2.72 12.86 -5.28
C ILE A 246 -2.42 13.58 -6.60
N ASN A 247 -1.22 14.14 -6.75
CA ASN A 247 -0.89 15.02 -7.88
C ASN A 247 -0.14 14.26 -8.99
N PRO A 248 -0.42 14.52 -10.29
CA PRO A 248 0.24 13.83 -11.40
C PRO A 248 1.75 14.12 -11.53
N ASP A 249 2.20 15.23 -10.95
CA ASP A 249 3.59 15.69 -10.94
C ASP A 249 4.37 15.27 -9.68
N ASP A 250 3.70 14.68 -8.67
CA ASP A 250 4.37 14.10 -7.49
C ASP A 250 5.16 12.84 -7.88
N GLU A 251 6.22 12.54 -7.12
CA GLU A 251 6.78 11.20 -7.04
C GLU A 251 5.85 10.29 -6.22
N ILE A 252 5.23 9.32 -6.89
CA ILE A 252 4.27 8.42 -6.27
C ILE A 252 4.96 7.14 -5.79
N VAL A 253 4.72 6.74 -4.53
CA VAL A 253 5.11 5.42 -4.02
C VAL A 253 3.86 4.62 -3.69
N SER A 254 3.58 3.54 -4.42
CA SER A 254 2.43 2.68 -4.16
C SER A 254 2.80 1.43 -3.37
N TYR A 255 2.05 1.17 -2.29
CA TYR A 255 2.15 -0.03 -1.45
C TYR A 255 0.75 -0.50 -1.01
N CYS A 256 0.65 -1.68 -0.40
CA CYS A 256 -0.59 -2.17 0.24
C CYS A 256 -0.23 -3.16 1.36
N GLY A 257 -1.00 -4.24 1.55
CA GLY A 257 -0.57 -5.37 2.39
C GLY A 257 0.70 -6.06 1.85
N SER A 258 0.56 -6.71 0.69
CA SER A 258 1.59 -7.58 0.09
C SER A 258 1.72 -7.38 -1.43
N GLY A 259 1.93 -6.14 -1.86
CA GLY A 259 2.15 -5.76 -3.26
C GLY A 259 0.99 -5.95 -4.26
N VAL A 260 -0.04 -6.76 -3.96
CA VAL A 260 -1.13 -7.09 -4.91
C VAL A 260 -1.96 -5.87 -5.30
N TYR A 261 -2.57 -5.18 -4.32
CA TYR A 261 -3.36 -3.98 -4.62
C TYR A 261 -2.48 -2.80 -5.03
N ALA A 262 -1.27 -2.68 -4.49
CA ALA A 262 -0.27 -1.70 -4.91
C ALA A 262 0.01 -1.77 -6.43
N ALA A 263 0.13 -2.97 -6.99
CA ALA A 263 0.34 -3.14 -8.43
C ALA A 263 -0.89 -2.75 -9.25
N ASN A 264 -2.10 -2.87 -8.68
CA ASN A 264 -3.35 -2.42 -9.29
C ASN A 264 -3.47 -0.89 -9.25
N ASN A 265 -3.09 -0.25 -8.13
CA ASN A 265 -2.96 1.21 -8.03
C ASN A 265 -1.92 1.74 -9.04
N TYR A 266 -0.75 1.11 -9.12
CA TYR A 266 0.31 1.43 -10.08
C TYR A 266 -0.22 1.45 -11.52
N LEU A 267 -0.85 0.36 -11.96
CA LEU A 267 -1.47 0.26 -13.29
C LEU A 267 -2.53 1.34 -13.51
N ALA A 268 -3.42 1.57 -12.55
CA ALA A 268 -4.46 2.59 -12.66
C ALA A 268 -3.86 4.01 -12.82
N LEU A 269 -2.86 4.37 -12.00
CA LEU A 269 -2.18 5.67 -12.02
C LEU A 269 -1.40 5.87 -13.33
N ARG A 270 -0.66 4.85 -13.77
CA ARG A 270 0.03 4.85 -15.08
C ARG A 270 -0.97 5.05 -16.23
N ASN A 271 -2.17 4.45 -16.15
CA ASN A 271 -3.25 4.66 -17.11
C ASN A 271 -3.92 6.05 -16.99
N GLN A 272 -3.91 6.68 -15.81
CA GLN A 272 -4.28 8.09 -15.64
C GLN A 272 -3.19 9.08 -16.13
N GLY A 273 -2.05 8.58 -16.63
CA GLY A 273 -0.98 9.40 -17.19
C GLY A 273 0.11 9.82 -16.19
N TYR A 274 0.04 9.36 -14.94
CA TYR A 274 1.11 9.56 -13.95
C TYR A 274 2.38 8.89 -14.45
N ARG A 275 3.51 9.59 -14.43
CA ARG A 275 4.77 9.09 -15.01
C ARG A 275 5.79 8.66 -13.95
N ASN A 276 5.89 9.41 -12.86
CA ASN A 276 6.80 9.13 -11.76
C ASN A 276 6.11 8.25 -10.69
N VAL A 277 5.94 6.96 -11.01
CA VAL A 277 5.30 5.99 -10.10
C VAL A 277 6.28 4.87 -9.77
N ALA A 278 6.52 4.65 -8.49
CA ALA A 278 7.30 3.57 -7.92
C ALA A 278 6.38 2.55 -7.21
N PHE A 279 6.85 1.32 -7.11
CA PHE A 279 6.13 0.17 -6.58
C PHE A 279 6.93 -0.48 -5.43
N TYR A 280 6.42 -0.38 -4.22
CA TYR A 280 7.02 -0.98 -3.02
C TYR A 280 6.39 -2.37 -2.80
N ASP A 281 7.03 -3.39 -3.39
CA ASP A 281 6.52 -4.76 -3.51
C ASP A 281 6.25 -5.41 -2.15
N ALA A 282 7.26 -5.38 -1.27
CA ALA A 282 7.23 -5.97 0.06
C ALA A 282 6.29 -5.26 1.04
N SER A 283 5.92 -4.00 0.73
CA SER A 283 4.68 -3.37 1.20
C SER A 283 4.54 -3.31 2.75
N TRP A 284 3.31 -3.34 3.28
CA TRP A 284 3.05 -3.31 4.72
C TRP A 284 3.53 -4.58 5.43
N ASP A 285 3.59 -5.74 4.76
CA ASP A 285 4.17 -6.95 5.33
C ASP A 285 5.61 -6.70 5.81
N GLU A 286 6.47 -6.09 4.98
CA GLU A 286 7.82 -5.67 5.43
C GLU A 286 7.76 -4.47 6.39
N TRP A 287 7.04 -3.40 6.05
CA TRP A 287 7.08 -2.15 6.82
C TRP A 287 6.61 -2.32 8.27
N SER A 288 5.54 -3.11 8.48
CA SER A 288 4.96 -3.33 9.81
C SER A 288 5.89 -4.09 10.77
N ARG A 289 6.90 -4.81 10.25
CA ARG A 289 7.86 -5.58 11.05
C ARG A 289 9.03 -4.76 11.61
N ASP A 290 9.17 -3.50 11.23
CA ASP A 290 10.16 -2.59 11.81
C ASP A 290 9.50 -1.35 12.45
N PRO A 291 9.26 -1.37 13.78
CA PRO A 291 8.74 -0.21 14.50
C PRO A 291 9.61 1.05 14.40
N LYS A 292 10.89 0.96 14.02
CA LYS A 292 11.76 2.14 13.83
C LYS A 292 11.43 2.94 12.56
N ALA A 293 10.82 2.30 11.56
CA ALA A 293 10.31 2.99 10.37
C ALA A 293 9.11 3.90 10.69
N GLY A 294 8.43 3.65 11.82
CA GLY A 294 7.28 4.41 12.29
C GLY A 294 5.98 3.99 11.61
N GLN A 295 4.87 4.11 12.35
CA GLN A 295 3.54 3.72 11.90
C GLN A 295 2.55 4.81 12.32
N SER A 296 1.72 5.27 11.40
CA SER A 296 0.57 6.11 11.71
C SER A 296 -0.64 5.21 11.92
N VAL A 297 -1.24 5.27 13.09
CA VAL A 297 -2.53 4.63 13.40
C VAL A 297 -3.61 5.70 13.45
N ALA A 298 -4.82 5.39 13.01
CA ALA A 298 -5.93 6.34 12.94
C ALA A 298 -7.24 5.82 13.54
N TYR A 299 -7.29 4.57 14.00
CA TYR A 299 -8.26 4.16 15.00
C TYR A 299 -7.90 4.74 16.38
N ASP A 300 -8.92 5.11 17.15
CA ASP A 300 -8.83 5.08 18.60
C ASP A 300 -8.61 3.62 19.07
N ASN A 301 -7.74 3.42 20.06
CA ASN A 301 -7.43 2.09 20.60
C ASN A 301 -8.70 1.32 20.99
N TYR A 302 -8.63 -0.01 20.91
CA TYR A 302 -9.75 -0.94 20.97
C TYR A 302 -10.51 -0.93 22.33
N THR A 303 -11.32 0.11 22.56
CA THR A 303 -12.26 0.19 23.67
C THR A 303 -13.41 -0.76 23.42
N PHE A 304 -13.52 -1.82 24.24
CA PHE A 304 -14.77 -2.57 24.34
C PHE A 304 -15.87 -1.61 24.80
N ASP A 305 -16.95 -1.50 24.03
CA ASP A 305 -18.05 -0.63 24.39
C ASP A 305 -18.85 -1.23 25.57
N VAL A 306 -18.59 -0.70 26.76
CA VAL A 306 -19.23 -1.12 28.02
C VAL A 306 -20.50 -0.28 28.33
N THR A 307 -21.07 0.43 27.34
CA THR A 307 -22.32 1.21 27.52
C THR A 307 -23.60 0.35 27.62
N GLY A 308 -23.46 -0.96 27.84
CA GLY A 308 -24.51 -1.88 28.27
C GLY A 308 -24.04 -2.69 29.46
N THR A 309 -24.47 -2.31 30.67
CA THR A 309 -23.97 -2.81 31.97
C THR A 309 -22.45 -2.75 32.14
N GLN A 310 -21.97 -1.76 32.90
CA GLN A 310 -20.81 -2.02 33.76
C GLN A 310 -21.14 -3.20 34.66
N THR A 311 -20.52 -4.35 34.44
CA THR A 311 -20.38 -5.33 35.51
C THR A 311 -19.37 -4.80 36.51
N THR A 312 -19.83 -4.04 37.50
CA THR A 312 -19.11 -3.75 38.75
C THR A 312 -19.01 -5.03 39.62
N ALA A 313 -18.60 -6.13 38.99
CA ALA A 313 -18.44 -7.45 39.56
C ALA A 313 -17.03 -7.56 40.15
N GLY A 314 -16.87 -7.07 41.39
CA GLY A 314 -15.58 -7.11 42.08
C GLY A 314 -14.96 -8.52 42.09
N SER A 315 -13.86 -8.68 41.35
CA SER A 315 -12.91 -9.81 41.41
C SER A 315 -13.53 -11.21 41.54
N LYS A 316 -14.41 -11.61 40.62
CA LYS A 316 -14.84 -13.01 40.51
C LYS A 316 -13.77 -13.85 39.79
N SER A 317 -13.03 -14.65 40.57
CA SER A 317 -12.02 -15.59 40.07
C SER A 317 -12.55 -16.44 38.90
N GLY A 318 -11.79 -16.50 37.81
CA GLY A 318 -12.16 -17.26 36.60
C GLY A 318 -13.03 -16.52 35.58
N VAL A 319 -13.41 -15.25 35.80
CA VAL A 319 -14.06 -14.41 34.78
C VAL A 319 -13.18 -13.18 34.48
N PRO A 320 -12.59 -13.05 33.28
CA PRO A 320 -11.72 -11.91 32.96
C PRO A 320 -12.49 -10.59 32.94
N GLN A 321 -11.89 -9.52 33.45
CA GLN A 321 -12.44 -8.17 33.41
C GLN A 321 -11.73 -7.31 32.36
N PHE A 322 -12.46 -6.34 31.80
CA PHE A 322 -11.90 -5.24 31.00
C PHE A 322 -11.69 -4.03 31.91
N ILE A 323 -10.44 -3.67 32.20
CA ILE A 323 -10.09 -2.66 33.19
C ILE A 323 -9.72 -1.31 32.57
N ASN A 324 -10.03 -0.23 33.27
CA ASN A 324 -9.74 1.12 32.82
C ASN A 324 -8.37 1.64 33.31
N ILE A 325 -7.97 2.83 32.85
CA ILE A 325 -6.65 3.40 33.14
C ILE A 325 -6.41 3.72 34.62
N ASP A 326 -7.45 4.02 35.39
CA ASP A 326 -7.34 4.32 36.83
C ASP A 326 -7.38 3.05 37.70
N GLU A 327 -7.73 1.90 37.12
CA GLU A 327 -7.50 0.58 37.71
C GLU A 327 -6.09 0.06 37.37
N LEU A 328 -5.64 0.27 36.12
CA LEU A 328 -4.28 -0.03 35.69
C LEU A 328 -3.23 0.72 36.54
N LYS A 329 -3.42 2.02 36.78
CA LYS A 329 -2.55 2.84 37.67
C LYS A 329 -2.48 2.34 39.13
N LYS A 330 -3.45 1.54 39.58
CA LYS A 330 -3.39 0.91 40.92
C LYS A 330 -2.62 -0.41 40.86
N ALA A 331 -2.64 -1.09 39.72
CA ALA A 331 -1.92 -2.33 39.49
C ALA A 331 -0.43 -2.12 39.18
N THR A 332 0.00 -0.96 38.66
CA THR A 332 1.43 -0.64 38.44
C THR A 332 2.28 -0.67 39.71
N ASP A 333 1.66 -0.47 40.88
CA ASP A 333 2.31 -0.50 42.20
C ASP A 333 1.98 -1.77 43.02
N ASP A 334 1.04 -2.62 42.55
CA ASP A 334 0.66 -3.85 43.25
C ASP A 334 1.61 -5.00 42.92
N LYS A 335 2.40 -5.44 43.91
CA LYS A 335 3.33 -6.58 43.80
C LYS A 335 2.63 -7.94 43.58
N LYS A 336 1.30 -8.02 43.76
CA LYS A 336 0.48 -9.19 43.41
C LYS A 336 -0.08 -9.13 41.99
N ALA A 337 0.09 -8.00 41.29
CA ALA A 337 -0.20 -7.88 39.87
C ALA A 337 1.06 -8.10 39.03
N VAL A 338 0.84 -8.33 37.73
CA VAL A 338 1.85 -8.19 36.69
C VAL A 338 1.15 -7.70 35.43
N ILE A 339 1.62 -6.56 34.90
CA ILE A 339 1.12 -6.00 33.65
C ILE A 339 1.99 -6.57 32.53
N VAL A 340 1.38 -7.19 31.53
CA VAL A 340 2.08 -7.90 30.45
C VAL A 340 1.77 -7.21 29.12
N ASP A 341 2.81 -6.64 28.54
CA ASP A 341 2.77 -6.14 27.18
C ASP A 341 3.01 -7.31 26.21
N VAL A 342 2.04 -7.57 25.32
CA VAL A 342 2.15 -8.66 24.35
C VAL A 342 2.53 -8.20 22.94
N ARG A 343 2.89 -6.92 22.76
CA ARG A 343 3.41 -6.34 21.50
C ARG A 343 4.85 -6.80 21.22
N ALA A 344 5.38 -6.43 20.05
CA ALA A 344 6.76 -6.76 19.67
C ALA A 344 7.77 -6.06 20.61
N PRO A 345 8.98 -6.62 20.84
CA PRO A 345 9.97 -6.00 21.72
C PRO A 345 10.32 -4.56 21.30
N ALA A 346 10.42 -4.29 19.99
CA ALA A 346 10.68 -2.93 19.50
C ALA A 346 9.49 -1.95 19.67
N ASP A 347 8.24 -2.44 19.81
CA ASP A 347 7.10 -1.59 20.22
C ASP A 347 7.15 -1.28 21.73
N TYR A 348 7.66 -2.22 22.53
CA TYR A 348 7.88 -2.05 23.97
C TYR A 348 9.03 -1.07 24.24
N ASP A 349 10.18 -1.24 23.57
CA ASP A 349 11.35 -0.36 23.67
C ASP A 349 11.03 1.09 23.28
N TRP A 350 10.12 1.29 22.32
CA TRP A 350 9.64 2.62 21.90
C TRP A 350 8.82 3.33 22.98
N GLY A 351 8.07 2.59 23.78
CA GLY A 351 7.26 3.12 24.88
C GLY A 351 6.25 2.10 25.40
N HIS A 352 6.19 1.93 26.73
CA HIS A 352 5.38 0.92 27.42
C HIS A 352 4.84 1.47 28.75
N ILE A 353 3.84 0.80 29.32
CA ILE A 353 3.33 1.08 30.66
C ILE A 353 4.44 0.75 31.69
N PRO A 354 4.84 1.68 32.58
CA PRO A 354 5.85 1.44 33.61
C PRO A 354 5.52 0.23 34.48
N ASN A 355 6.56 -0.49 34.92
CA ASN A 355 6.47 -1.75 35.67
C ASN A 355 5.73 -2.90 34.95
N SER A 356 5.40 -2.76 33.66
CA SER A 356 4.99 -3.90 32.82
C SER A 356 6.20 -4.75 32.40
N VAL A 357 5.94 -5.93 31.85
CA VAL A 357 6.93 -6.85 31.28
C VAL A 357 6.52 -7.24 29.87
N ASN A 358 7.48 -7.36 28.94
CA ASN A 358 7.16 -7.82 27.59
C ASN A 358 7.14 -9.36 27.52
N VAL A 359 6.02 -9.92 27.04
CA VAL A 359 5.93 -11.30 26.58
C VAL A 359 5.25 -11.27 25.22
N PHE A 360 6.04 -10.92 24.18
CA PHE A 360 5.56 -10.81 22.81
C PHE A 360 4.81 -12.08 22.37
N TRP A 361 3.56 -11.92 21.93
CA TRP A 361 2.67 -13.05 21.65
C TRP A 361 3.29 -14.06 20.67
N ASP A 362 4.07 -13.61 19.68
CA ASP A 362 4.65 -14.48 18.65
C ASP A 362 5.73 -15.44 19.22
N THR A 363 6.41 -15.08 20.31
CA THR A 363 7.40 -15.99 20.95
C THR A 363 6.76 -17.22 21.60
N THR A 364 5.44 -17.23 21.73
CA THR A 364 4.66 -18.40 22.20
C THR A 364 4.35 -19.40 21.08
N LEU A 365 4.79 -19.14 19.84
CA LEU A 365 4.60 -19.99 18.67
C LEU A 365 5.85 -20.78 18.28
N ASN A 366 5.62 -21.84 17.51
CA ASN A 366 6.64 -22.56 16.75
C ASN A 366 6.79 -21.94 15.35
N ALA A 367 7.83 -22.35 14.61
CA ALA A 367 8.09 -21.86 13.26
C ALA A 367 6.97 -22.18 12.25
N ASP A 368 6.16 -23.21 12.51
CA ASP A 368 4.98 -23.58 11.73
C ASP A 368 3.68 -22.84 12.16
N ARG A 369 3.80 -21.85 13.04
CA ARG A 369 2.70 -21.07 13.65
C ARG A 369 1.79 -21.87 14.60
N THR A 370 2.15 -23.09 15.01
CA THR A 370 1.48 -23.79 16.12
C THR A 370 1.88 -23.22 17.49
N LEU A 371 1.06 -23.41 18.52
CA LEU A 371 1.44 -23.04 19.90
C LEU A 371 2.59 -23.93 20.42
N LYS A 372 3.48 -23.33 21.20
CA LYS A 372 4.51 -24.04 21.96
C LYS A 372 3.93 -25.00 23.00
N SER A 373 4.75 -25.97 23.43
CA SER A 373 4.36 -26.89 24.50
C SER A 373 4.11 -26.15 25.82
N ALA A 374 3.24 -26.70 26.67
CA ALA A 374 2.92 -26.09 27.97
C ALA A 374 4.17 -25.85 28.85
N ALA A 375 5.20 -26.70 28.76
CA ALA A 375 6.45 -26.53 29.49
C ALA A 375 7.32 -25.37 28.96
N GLU A 376 7.34 -25.13 27.64
CA GLU A 376 8.00 -23.97 27.05
C GLU A 376 7.25 -22.68 27.40
N LEU A 377 5.92 -22.68 27.28
CA LEU A 377 5.07 -21.52 27.59
C LEU A 377 5.21 -21.13 29.08
N ASP A 378 5.11 -22.10 29.98
CA ASP A 378 5.33 -21.90 31.43
C ASP A 378 6.70 -21.28 31.72
N LYS A 379 7.76 -21.77 31.05
CA LYS A 379 9.11 -21.21 31.15
C LYS A 379 9.19 -19.77 30.63
N ILE A 380 8.54 -19.45 29.51
CA ILE A 380 8.51 -18.10 28.93
C ILE A 380 7.83 -17.11 29.89
N TYR A 381 6.63 -17.43 30.39
CA TYR A 381 5.91 -16.55 31.31
C TYR A 381 6.66 -16.38 32.65
N LYS A 382 7.16 -17.48 33.24
CA LYS A 382 7.93 -17.42 34.49
C LYS A 382 9.24 -16.64 34.37
N ALA A 383 9.92 -16.69 33.21
CA ALA A 383 11.12 -15.89 32.96
C ALA A 383 10.82 -14.38 32.97
N ALA A 384 9.64 -13.96 32.52
CA ALA A 384 9.14 -12.59 32.63
C ALA A 384 8.49 -12.27 34.00
N GLY A 385 8.58 -13.17 34.98
CA GLY A 385 7.95 -12.99 36.30
C GLY A 385 6.42 -13.05 36.29
N VAL A 386 5.81 -13.56 35.22
CA VAL A 386 4.38 -13.85 35.11
C VAL A 386 4.13 -15.23 35.71
N THR A 387 3.29 -15.31 36.75
CA THR A 387 3.10 -16.53 37.56
C THR A 387 1.63 -16.72 37.96
N PRO A 388 1.12 -17.97 38.13
CA PRO A 388 -0.32 -18.23 38.30
C PRO A 388 -0.95 -17.70 39.59
N ASP A 389 -0.15 -17.32 40.58
CA ASP A 389 -0.55 -16.71 41.85
C ASP A 389 -0.86 -15.20 41.73
N LYS A 390 -0.42 -14.56 40.64
CA LYS A 390 -0.61 -13.14 40.39
C LYS A 390 -1.90 -12.84 39.62
N ARG A 391 -2.35 -11.58 39.73
CA ARG A 391 -3.27 -10.96 38.78
C ARG A 391 -2.50 -10.57 37.51
N VAL A 392 -2.75 -11.24 36.40
CA VAL A 392 -2.12 -10.94 35.11
C VAL A 392 -3.00 -9.96 34.35
N ILE A 393 -2.47 -8.80 33.97
CA ILE A 393 -3.19 -7.77 33.19
C ILE A 393 -2.52 -7.66 31.83
N ILE A 394 -3.17 -8.12 30.77
CA ILE A 394 -2.59 -8.14 29.42
C ILE A 394 -3.02 -6.92 28.60
N TYR A 395 -2.11 -6.34 27.83
CA TYR A 395 -2.38 -5.22 26.90
C TYR A 395 -1.62 -5.33 25.56
N ALA A 396 -2.19 -4.75 24.50
CA ALA A 396 -1.69 -4.78 23.13
C ALA A 396 -2.21 -3.56 22.34
N ARG A 397 -1.91 -3.50 21.03
CA ARG A 397 -2.61 -2.58 20.09
C ARG A 397 -4.02 -3.08 19.70
N GLY A 398 -4.23 -4.41 19.60
CA GLY A 398 -5.47 -5.00 19.08
C GLY A 398 -5.91 -6.30 19.77
N GLY A 399 -7.14 -6.73 19.45
CA GLY A 399 -7.79 -7.87 20.11
C GLY A 399 -7.19 -9.25 19.80
N TYR A 400 -6.49 -9.42 18.67
CA TYR A 400 -5.91 -10.71 18.28
C TYR A 400 -4.78 -11.17 19.22
N GLN A 401 -3.81 -10.29 19.49
CA GLN A 401 -2.68 -10.59 20.39
C GLN A 401 -3.18 -10.87 21.82
N LEU A 402 -4.17 -10.10 22.27
CA LEU A 402 -4.84 -10.28 23.57
C LEU A 402 -5.52 -11.65 23.67
N THR A 403 -6.31 -12.02 22.66
CA THR A 403 -7.03 -13.31 22.64
C THR A 403 -6.08 -14.50 22.58
N HIS A 404 -4.98 -14.36 21.83
CA HIS A 404 -3.92 -15.37 21.74
C HIS A 404 -3.23 -15.59 23.09
N THR A 405 -2.74 -14.52 23.73
CA THR A 405 -2.08 -14.62 25.04
C THR A 405 -3.03 -15.07 26.15
N TYR A 406 -4.28 -14.61 26.15
CA TYR A 406 -5.31 -15.11 27.07
C TYR A 406 -5.52 -16.62 26.90
N THR A 407 -5.53 -17.13 25.66
CA THR A 407 -5.65 -18.56 25.37
C THR A 407 -4.45 -19.34 25.91
N ALA A 408 -3.22 -18.88 25.66
CA ALA A 408 -2.01 -19.51 26.16
C ALA A 408 -1.97 -19.56 27.70
N LEU A 409 -2.25 -18.46 28.38
CA LEU A 409 -2.32 -18.40 29.85
C LEU A 409 -3.46 -19.27 30.41
N SER A 410 -4.63 -19.29 29.77
CA SER A 410 -5.76 -20.12 30.17
C SER A 410 -5.46 -21.62 30.08
N LEU A 411 -4.74 -22.05 29.03
CA LEU A 411 -4.27 -23.43 28.84
C LEU A 411 -3.20 -23.83 29.88
N LEU A 412 -2.38 -22.88 30.34
CA LEU A 412 -1.48 -23.06 31.49
C LEU A 412 -2.21 -23.03 32.85
N GLY A 413 -3.52 -22.84 32.86
CA GLY A 413 -4.33 -22.90 34.08
C GLY A 413 -4.42 -21.60 34.88
N TYR A 414 -3.90 -20.47 34.37
CA TYR A 414 -4.07 -19.16 35.02
C TYR A 414 -5.57 -18.80 35.13
N LYS A 415 -6.00 -18.26 36.29
CA LYS A 415 -7.43 -17.98 36.61
C LYS A 415 -7.75 -16.51 36.89
N ASN A 416 -6.73 -15.66 36.94
CA ASN A 416 -6.84 -14.25 37.29
C ASN A 416 -6.17 -13.41 36.18
N ILE A 417 -6.79 -13.43 35.00
CA ILE A 417 -6.31 -12.73 33.80
C ILE A 417 -7.33 -11.64 33.47
N ASP A 418 -6.88 -10.40 33.43
CA ASP A 418 -7.68 -9.23 33.01
C ASP A 418 -7.08 -8.58 31.76
N PHE A 419 -7.88 -7.79 31.06
CA PHE A 419 -7.50 -7.06 29.85
C PHE A 419 -7.51 -5.56 30.12
N PHE A 420 -6.44 -4.84 29.76
CA PHE A 420 -6.49 -3.37 29.71
C PHE A 420 -6.91 -2.90 28.32
N THR A 421 -7.94 -2.05 28.25
CA THR A 421 -8.58 -1.60 27.00
C THR A 421 -8.37 -0.12 26.69
N GLY A 422 -7.52 0.57 27.46
CA GLY A 422 -7.22 1.99 27.28
C GLY A 422 -6.00 2.26 26.40
N LYS A 423 -5.70 3.54 26.23
CA LYS A 423 -4.53 4.01 25.47
C LYS A 423 -3.22 3.80 26.26
N PHE A 424 -2.17 3.35 25.57
CA PHE A 424 -0.80 3.29 26.10
C PHE A 424 0.05 4.48 25.61
N GLU A 425 -0.46 5.21 24.62
CA GLU A 425 0.09 6.41 24.03
C GLU A 425 0.20 7.52 25.09
N GLY A 426 1.42 8.01 25.32
CA GLY A 426 1.73 9.02 26.35
C GLY A 426 2.39 8.45 27.60
N TRP A 427 2.37 7.13 27.82
CA TRP A 427 3.24 6.49 28.81
C TRP A 427 4.67 6.43 28.23
N LYS A 428 5.56 7.29 28.76
CA LYS A 428 6.98 7.26 28.44
C LYS A 428 7.70 6.28 29.36
N SER A 429 8.72 5.61 28.84
CA SER A 429 9.80 5.07 29.66
C SER A 429 10.41 6.20 30.50
N LYS A 430 10.79 5.87 31.73
CA LYS A 430 11.53 6.74 32.67
C LYS A 430 12.91 6.15 32.92
#